data_AF-A0A5N5STA7-F1
#
_entry.id   AF-A0A5N5STA7-F1
#
_cell.length_a   1.000
_cell.length_b   1.000
_cell.length_c   1.000
_cell.angle_alpha   90.00
_cell.angle_beta   90.00
_cell.angle_gamma   90.00
#
_symmetry.space_group_name_H-M   'P 1'
#
loop_
_entity.id
_entity.type
_entity.pdbx_description
1 polymer ?
#
loop_
_entity_poly.entity_id
_entity_poly.type
_entity_poly.pdbx_seq_one_letter_code
_entity_poly.pdbx_strand_id
1 'polypeptide(L)'
;EERSCGRTTIKTVGRSRLVPSSVCPIFECEWAAASEVSAKAQIVLEVRTSSRDLIASTSVPIVQLFHGFEKEEEADVENWVSLEGGAQILLRAQFGGECPPSTRRRSLFRSWSLHRIGKI
;
A
#
# COMPACT_ATOMS: atom_id res chain seq x y z
N GLU A 1 0.92 1.45 39.08
CA GLU A 1 0.29 1.74 37.78
C GLU A 1 1.37 1.90 36.71
N GLU A 2 1.76 0.80 36.06
CA GLU A 2 2.65 0.85 34.90
C GLU A 2 1.87 1.29 33.67
N ARG A 3 2.22 2.47 33.14
CA ARG A 3 1.77 2.92 31.83
C ARG A 3 2.43 2.04 30.78
N SER A 4 1.71 1.01 30.32
CA SER A 4 2.04 0.31 29.09
C SER A 4 1.94 1.32 27.93
N CYS A 5 3.08 1.93 27.59
CA CYS A 5 3.27 2.63 26.34
C CYS A 5 3.11 1.59 25.23
N GLY A 6 1.91 1.49 24.67
CA GLY A 6 1.59 0.54 23.61
C GLY A 6 2.55 0.76 22.45
N ARG A 7 3.49 -0.16 22.25
CA ARG A 7 4.37 -0.18 21.09
C ARG A 7 3.49 -0.29 19.85
N THR A 8 3.31 0.81 19.12
CA THR A 8 2.72 0.79 17.79
C THR A 8 3.64 -0.04 16.90
N THR A 9 3.28 -1.29 16.67
CA THR A 9 4.08 -2.21 15.85
C THR A 9 3.74 -1.93 14.40
N ILE A 10 4.58 -1.14 13.73
CA ILE A 10 4.45 -0.87 12.30
C ILE A 10 5.07 -2.06 11.55
N LYS A 11 4.26 -2.81 10.81
CA LYS A 11 4.71 -3.93 9.99
C LYS A 11 4.58 -3.55 8.52
N THR A 12 5.70 -3.52 7.79
CA THR A 12 5.67 -3.34 6.34
C THR A 12 5.12 -4.60 5.69
N VAL A 13 3.96 -4.49 5.05
CA VAL A 13 3.30 -5.60 4.33
C VAL A 13 3.90 -5.79 2.94
N GLY A 14 4.35 -4.70 2.30
CA GLY A 14 4.96 -4.77 0.97
C GLY A 14 5.59 -3.47 0.51
N ARG A 15 6.25 -3.53 -0.64
CA ARG A 15 6.82 -2.38 -1.37
C ARG A 15 6.57 -2.57 -2.86
N SER A 16 6.21 -1.48 -3.54
CA SER A 16 6.08 -1.48 -5.00
C SER A 16 7.46 -1.47 -5.66
N ARG A 17 7.50 -1.63 -6.98
CA ARG A 17 8.71 -1.38 -7.75
C ARG A 17 8.93 0.11 -7.93
N LEU A 18 10.17 0.48 -8.24
CA LEU A 18 10.46 1.83 -8.70
C LEU A 18 9.72 2.07 -10.02
N VAL A 19 8.99 3.17 -10.05
CA VAL A 19 8.31 3.67 -11.25
C VAL A 19 9.07 4.89 -11.77
N PRO A 20 9.08 5.13 -13.09
CA PRO A 20 9.62 6.36 -13.65
C PRO A 20 8.92 7.60 -13.04
N SER A 21 9.66 8.70 -12.96
CA SER A 21 9.06 9.98 -12.54
C SER A 21 7.94 10.37 -13.51
N SER A 22 6.74 10.55 -12.97
CA SER A 22 5.52 10.90 -13.69
C SER A 22 4.62 11.73 -12.78
N VAL A 23 3.78 12.58 -13.36
CA VAL A 23 2.73 13.33 -12.65
C VAL A 23 1.62 12.42 -12.11
N CYS A 24 1.43 11.25 -12.74
CA CYS A 24 0.46 10.24 -12.34
C CYS A 24 1.12 8.85 -12.46
N PRO A 25 1.94 8.44 -11.48
CA PRO A 25 2.58 7.13 -11.50
C PRO A 25 1.59 6.00 -11.25
N ILE A 26 1.72 4.91 -11.99
CA ILE A 26 0.92 3.70 -11.84
C ILE A 26 1.79 2.60 -11.21
N PHE A 27 1.39 2.11 -10.04
CA PHE A 27 2.17 1.12 -9.29
C PHE A 27 1.70 -0.34 -9.48
N GLU A 28 0.42 -0.55 -9.78
CA GLU A 28 -0.21 -1.87 -10.05
C GLU A 28 0.32 -3.03 -9.19
N CYS A 29 0.17 -2.88 -7.87
CA CYS A 29 0.67 -3.81 -6.88
C CYS A 29 -0.41 -4.20 -5.88
N GLU A 30 -0.29 -5.42 -5.37
CA GLU A 30 -1.27 -6.06 -4.52
C GLU A 30 -0.53 -6.75 -3.38
N TRP A 31 -1.02 -6.58 -2.15
CA TRP A 31 -0.44 -7.18 -0.96
C TRP A 31 -1.53 -7.71 -0.06
N ALA A 32 -1.24 -8.83 0.61
CA ALA A 32 -2.10 -9.43 1.59
C ALA A 32 -1.42 -9.45 2.96
N ALA A 33 -2.18 -9.20 4.02
CA ALA A 33 -1.71 -9.43 5.37
C ALA A 33 -1.62 -10.94 5.62
N ALA A 34 -0.47 -11.42 6.06
CA ALA A 34 -0.25 -12.85 6.35
C ALA A 34 -0.94 -13.33 7.65
N SER A 35 -1.50 -12.42 8.43
CA SER A 35 -2.14 -12.69 9.73
C SER A 35 -3.40 -11.85 9.86
N GLU A 36 -4.25 -12.24 10.81
CA GLU A 36 -5.42 -11.44 11.19
C GLU A 36 -5.02 -9.99 11.47
N VAL A 37 -5.81 -9.06 10.92
CA VAL A 37 -5.61 -7.63 11.08
C VAL A 37 -6.68 -7.10 12.04
N SER A 38 -6.25 -6.39 13.08
CA SER A 38 -7.18 -5.77 14.03
C SER A 38 -8.01 -4.68 13.36
N ALA A 39 -9.30 -4.58 13.68
CA ALA A 39 -10.16 -3.47 13.23
C ALA A 39 -9.66 -2.08 13.67
N LYS A 40 -8.83 -2.03 14.73
CA LYS A 40 -8.16 -0.80 15.20
C LYS A 40 -6.87 -0.47 14.45
N ALA A 41 -6.43 -1.33 13.54
CA ALA A 41 -5.22 -1.09 12.77
C ALA A 41 -5.43 0.00 11.71
N GLN A 42 -4.30 0.50 11.19
CA GLN A 42 -4.26 1.53 10.17
C GLN A 42 -3.35 1.06 9.04
N ILE A 43 -3.71 1.40 7.81
CA ILE A 43 -2.87 1.24 6.63
C ILE A 43 -2.03 2.50 6.50
N VAL A 44 -0.71 2.35 6.62
CA VAL A 44 0.24 3.45 6.38
C VAL A 44 0.75 3.33 4.95
N LEU A 45 0.53 4.36 4.15
CA LEU A 45 1.06 4.46 2.79
C LEU A 45 2.18 5.50 2.78
N GLU A 46 3.32 5.13 2.22
CA GLU A 46 4.48 6.01 2.07
C GLU A 46 4.95 6.00 0.62
N VAL A 47 5.04 7.19 0.02
CA VAL A 47 5.70 7.39 -1.26
C VAL A 47 7.12 7.85 -0.99
N ARG A 48 8.10 7.09 -1.49
CA ARG A 48 9.52 7.36 -1.28
C ARG A 48 10.29 7.45 -2.58
N THR A 49 11.37 8.21 -2.58
CA THR A 49 12.35 8.24 -3.66
C THR A 49 13.10 6.90 -3.76
N SER A 50 13.88 6.69 -4.83
CA SER A 50 14.77 5.52 -4.94
C SER A 50 15.85 5.50 -3.86
N SER A 51 16.27 6.67 -3.36
CA SER A 51 17.14 6.84 -2.19
C SER A 51 16.44 6.63 -0.84
N ARG A 52 15.13 6.34 -0.86
CA ARG A 52 14.24 6.08 0.30
C ARG A 52 13.82 7.33 1.09
N ASP A 53 14.05 8.52 0.55
CA ASP A 53 13.56 9.76 1.15
C ASP A 53 12.03 9.79 1.07
N LEU A 54 11.37 10.17 2.15
CA LEU A 54 9.92 10.27 2.20
C LEU A 54 9.47 11.50 1.41
N ILE A 55 8.58 11.29 0.45
CA ILE A 55 7.99 12.36 -0.37
C ILE A 55 6.62 12.74 0.19
N ALA A 56 5.79 11.74 0.47
CA ALA A 56 4.44 11.92 0.96
C ALA A 56 3.99 10.67 1.73
N SER A 57 3.14 10.84 2.73
CA SER A 57 2.56 9.76 3.51
C SER A 57 1.10 10.00 3.85
N THR A 58 0.41 8.92 4.23
CA THR A 58 -0.89 9.00 4.88
C THR A 58 -1.10 7.77 5.77
N SER A 59 -1.99 7.89 6.74
CA SER A 59 -2.44 6.77 7.56
C SER A 59 -3.96 6.67 7.50
N VAL A 60 -4.47 5.51 7.07
CA VAL A 60 -5.90 5.27 6.89
C VAL A 60 -6.36 4.20 7.87
N PRO A 61 -7.21 4.53 8.85
CA PRO A 61 -7.83 3.55 9.73
C PRO A 61 -8.64 2.52 8.93
N ILE A 62 -8.47 1.23 9.23
CA ILE A 62 -9.21 0.16 8.55
C ILE A 62 -10.71 0.31 8.75
N VAL A 63 -11.14 0.74 9.94
CA VAL A 63 -12.54 1.03 10.25
C VAL A 63 -13.17 2.08 9.34
N GLN A 64 -12.37 3.01 8.77
CA GLN A 64 -12.88 4.01 7.83
C GLN A 64 -13.03 3.45 6.42
N LEU A 65 -12.17 2.51 6.03
CA LEU A 65 -12.22 1.88 4.71
C LEU A 65 -13.44 0.96 4.58
N PHE A 66 -13.71 0.17 5.61
CA PHE A 66 -14.79 -0.82 5.61
C PHE A 66 -15.99 -0.38 6.46
N HIS A 67 -16.18 0.94 6.64
CA HIS A 67 -17.31 1.44 7.40
C HIS A 67 -18.63 1.03 6.73
N GLY A 68 -19.46 0.28 7.44
CA GLY A 68 -20.75 -0.21 6.95
C GLY A 68 -20.75 -1.63 6.38
N PHE A 69 -19.60 -2.31 6.37
CA PHE A 69 -19.53 -3.75 6.09
C PHE A 69 -19.51 -4.54 7.39
N GLU A 70 -20.26 -5.64 7.46
CA GLU A 70 -20.22 -6.56 8.60
C GLU A 70 -19.01 -7.49 8.52
N LYS A 71 -18.52 -7.97 9.68
CA LYS A 71 -17.30 -8.80 9.77
C LYS A 71 -17.43 -10.16 9.07
N GLU A 72 -18.63 -10.56 8.70
CA GLU A 72 -18.94 -11.83 8.04
C GLU A 72 -19.15 -11.68 6.52
N GLU A 73 -19.12 -10.46 6.00
CA GLU A 73 -19.32 -10.17 4.58
C GLU A 73 -18.00 -9.92 3.86
N GLU A 74 -17.91 -10.41 2.62
CA GLU A 74 -16.84 -10.01 1.71
C GLU A 74 -17.06 -8.56 1.29
N ALA A 75 -16.01 -7.74 1.39
CA ALA A 75 -16.06 -6.33 1.05
C ALA A 75 -14.91 -5.98 0.10
N ASP A 76 -15.20 -5.22 -0.95
CA ASP A 76 -14.21 -4.62 -1.85
C ASP A 76 -14.48 -3.12 -1.91
N VAL A 77 -13.45 -2.33 -1.59
CA VAL A 77 -13.53 -0.87 -1.57
C VAL A 77 -12.43 -0.26 -2.43
N GLU A 78 -12.80 0.69 -3.27
CA GLU A 78 -11.90 1.52 -4.05
C GLU A 78 -12.10 2.98 -3.65
N ASN A 79 -11.03 3.63 -3.18
CA ASN A 79 -11.12 5.03 -2.73
C ASN A 79 -9.84 5.83 -3.01
N TRP A 80 -10.02 7.11 -3.31
CA TRP A 80 -8.91 8.06 -3.42
C TRP A 80 -8.55 8.59 -2.04
N VAL A 81 -7.32 8.34 -1.61
CA VAL A 81 -6.80 8.77 -0.32
C VAL A 81 -5.85 9.93 -0.53
N SER A 82 -6.08 11.02 0.20
CA SER A 82 -5.17 12.16 0.21
C SER A 82 -3.89 11.84 0.99
N LEU A 83 -2.76 12.17 0.37
CA LEU A 83 -1.44 12.15 0.98
C LEU A 83 -1.12 13.53 1.55
N GLU A 84 -0.23 13.55 2.54
CA GLU A 84 0.44 14.78 2.96
C GLU A 84 1.07 15.48 1.74
N GLY A 85 0.86 16.79 1.62
CA GLY A 85 1.32 17.56 0.45
C GLY A 85 0.33 17.64 -0.71
N GLY A 86 -0.88 17.09 -0.58
CA GLY A 86 -1.99 17.33 -1.53
C GLY A 86 -2.04 16.39 -2.73
N ALA A 87 -1.12 15.43 -2.83
CA ALA A 87 -1.23 14.31 -3.77
C ALA A 87 -2.33 13.34 -3.34
N GLN A 88 -2.81 12.51 -4.26
CA GLN A 88 -3.79 11.46 -3.97
C GLN A 88 -3.31 10.12 -4.50
N ILE A 89 -3.69 9.04 -3.82
CA ILE A 89 -3.42 7.66 -4.24
C ILE A 89 -4.72 6.87 -4.27
N LEU A 90 -4.92 6.09 -5.33
CA LEU A 90 -6.03 5.16 -5.41
C LEU A 90 -5.70 3.90 -4.59
N LEU A 91 -6.49 3.65 -3.56
CA LEU A 91 -6.39 2.46 -2.72
C LEU A 91 -7.56 1.53 -3.01
N ARG A 92 -7.24 0.28 -3.36
CA ARG A 92 -8.18 -0.84 -3.39
C ARG A 92 -7.92 -1.74 -2.20
N ALA A 93 -8.94 -2.06 -1.42
CA ALA A 93 -8.83 -2.92 -0.26
C ALA A 93 -9.98 -3.92 -0.22
N GLN A 94 -9.66 -5.19 0.03
CA GLN A 94 -10.62 -6.27 0.11
C GLN A 94 -10.55 -6.94 1.49
N PHE A 95 -11.70 -7.38 1.99
CA PHE A 95 -11.87 -8.14 3.24
C PHE A 95 -12.77 -9.36 2.98
N GLY A 96 -12.56 -10.46 3.71
CA GLY A 96 -13.44 -11.64 3.69
C GLY A 96 -13.28 -12.60 2.50
N GLY A 97 -12.57 -12.22 1.43
CA GLY A 97 -12.31 -13.07 0.27
C GLY A 97 -11.16 -14.07 0.46
N GLU A 98 -11.09 -15.07 -0.42
CA GLU A 98 -9.92 -15.96 -0.49
C GLU A 98 -8.67 -15.12 -0.77
N CYS A 99 -7.72 -15.13 0.17
CA CYS A 99 -6.40 -14.54 -0.07
C CYS A 99 -5.81 -15.22 -1.31
N PRO A 100 -5.56 -14.50 -2.41
CA PRO A 100 -5.10 -15.12 -3.64
C PRO A 100 -3.87 -15.96 -3.30
N PRO A 101 -3.83 -17.27 -3.65
CA PRO A 101 -2.72 -18.14 -3.30
C PRO A 101 -1.46 -17.43 -3.77
N SER A 102 -0.48 -17.23 -2.87
CA SER A 102 0.72 -16.37 -3.01
C SER A 102 1.51 -16.43 -4.34
N THR A 103 0.85 -16.10 -5.45
CA THR A 103 1.25 -16.35 -6.84
C THR A 103 1.13 -15.08 -7.69
N ARG A 104 1.31 -13.93 -7.03
CA ARG A 104 2.10 -12.83 -7.59
C ARG A 104 3.51 -12.77 -6.98
N ARG A 105 4.15 -13.94 -6.77
CA ARG A 105 5.56 -14.11 -7.19
C ARG A 105 5.69 -14.14 -8.72
N ARG A 106 4.81 -13.47 -9.47
CA ARG A 106 5.06 -13.21 -10.88
C ARG A 106 6.10 -12.10 -10.92
N SER A 107 7.35 -12.54 -11.09
CA SER A 107 8.33 -11.82 -11.86
C SER A 107 7.70 -11.43 -13.22
N LEU A 108 6.89 -10.37 -13.25
CA LEU A 108 6.49 -9.75 -14.50
C LEU A 108 7.65 -8.82 -14.85
N PHE A 109 8.54 -9.28 -15.72
CA PHE A 109 9.68 -8.58 -16.31
C PHE A 109 10.95 -8.47 -15.46
N ARG A 110 11.83 -9.48 -15.63
CA ARG A 110 13.29 -9.30 -15.64
C ARG A 110 13.71 -8.71 -16.99
N SER A 111 13.43 -7.44 -17.25
CA SER A 111 14.10 -6.71 -18.33
C SER A 111 13.87 -5.22 -18.16
N TRP A 112 14.89 -4.50 -17.69
CA TRP A 112 15.08 -3.12 -18.09
C TRP A 112 16.25 -3.16 -19.07
N SER A 113 15.97 -2.97 -20.36
CA SER A 113 16.99 -2.64 -21.35
C SER A 113 17.28 -1.16 -21.22
N LEU A 114 18.49 -0.83 -20.76
CA LEU A 114 18.98 0.53 -20.69
C LEU A 114 19.40 0.96 -22.10
N HIS A 115 18.46 1.50 -22.88
CA HIS A 115 18.81 2.19 -24.11
C HIS A 115 19.38 3.56 -23.72
N ARG A 116 20.70 3.63 -23.61
CA ARG A 116 21.45 4.87 -23.48
C ARG A 116 21.17 5.68 -24.76
N ILE A 117 20.15 6.52 -24.76
CA ILE A 117 19.99 7.54 -25.79
C ILE A 117 21.11 8.54 -25.53
N GLY A 118 22.08 8.54 -26.44
CA GLY A 118 23.24 9.42 -26.40
C GLY A 118 22.82 10.89 -26.37
N LYS A 119 23.73 11.71 -25.86
CA LYS A 119 23.70 13.17 -25.97
C LYS A 119 23.40 13.59 -27.41
N ILE A 120 22.55 14.60 -27.55
CA ILE A 120 22.74 15.64 -28.57
C ILE A 120 23.04 16.92 -27.79
#